data_AF-A0A0T1WKT6-F1
#
_entry.id   AF-A0A0T1WKT6-F1
#
_cell.length_a   1.000
_cell.length_b   1.000
_cell.length_c   1.000
_cell.angle_alpha   90.00
_cell.angle_beta   90.00
_cell.angle_gamma   90.00
#
_symmetry.space_group_name_H-M   'P 1'
#
loop_
_entity.id
_entity.type
_entity.pdbx_description
1 polymer ?
#
loop_
_entity_poly.entity_id
_entity_poly.type
_entity_poly.pdbx_seq_one_letter_code
_entity_poly.pdbx_strand_id
1 'polypeptide(L)'
;MTTTRQHIEDLDVDRWATLTRRAAADAVATAERLGMQPRAETVALAAMSERDLVRHRERNGTPVPRRSLAMQVVEADHLRSVAEERARVAHQGRLDAEAAASLARAEAEESARAAAVAGERVRAVEAESARKDAESRAERAADQKATLQARTEVERVHAAAAAEAVAAEEKVRAAETRAAERSAERTAERAAGEEAAQLLHAEIERARADAAAEVAAAEEKARAAEARAAERSAERAAERATAEEAVQRVRHELEKVRSEAAAEVAAARGKATADVAAAREVAEAETDAAQKAAAAEVARWEEHARDMERWARAEVSTQLLTIPVPPFEVRSRAGSVESTIDTLYQIDHVLEVALNGGKSSFVPDRDFTLNLILKVQEQAEEVPRELAALITRYSDEAQVAAAAGYAVAAGDAFRALLQRVDAAVHRLGTRFRSPDAEIIEGATAMLADLRAKGVY
;
A
#
# COMPACT_ATOMS: atom_id res chain seq x y z
N MET A 1 -4.81 30.14 -213.21
CA MET A 1 -3.38 30.19 -212.79
C MET A 1 -3.15 29.13 -211.71
N THR A 2 -3.11 27.86 -212.10
CA THR A 2 -3.29 26.75 -211.13
C THR A 2 -2.19 25.69 -211.18
N THR A 3 -1.37 25.61 -212.24
CA THR A 3 -0.40 24.53 -212.36
C THR A 3 0.91 24.78 -211.59
N THR A 4 1.37 26.03 -211.46
CA THR A 4 2.66 26.31 -210.80
C THR A 4 2.58 26.24 -209.26
N ARG A 5 1.45 26.62 -208.65
CA ARG A 5 1.30 26.64 -207.17
C ARG A 5 1.08 25.24 -206.59
N GLN A 6 0.31 24.41 -207.28
CA GLN A 6 0.13 22.99 -206.92
C GLN A 6 1.47 22.22 -206.96
N HIS A 7 2.28 22.42 -208.01
CA HIS A 7 3.60 21.79 -208.10
C HIS A 7 4.58 22.26 -207.00
N ILE A 8 4.45 23.48 -206.48
CA ILE A 8 5.27 23.98 -205.36
C ILE A 8 4.80 23.37 -204.02
N GLU A 9 3.50 23.09 -203.89
CA GLU A 9 2.92 22.40 -202.72
C GLU A 9 3.27 20.91 -202.68
N ASP A 10 3.39 20.25 -203.84
CA ASP A 10 3.79 18.84 -204.00
C ASP A 10 5.31 18.61 -203.94
N LEU A 11 6.13 19.66 -203.93
CA LEU A 11 7.59 19.53 -203.75
C LEU A 11 7.90 19.05 -202.34
N ASP A 12 8.68 17.99 -202.25
CA ASP A 12 9.28 17.50 -201.02
C ASP A 12 10.01 18.62 -200.27
N VAL A 13 9.92 18.62 -198.95
CA VAL A 13 10.20 19.79 -198.10
C VAL A 13 11.66 20.25 -198.22
N ASP A 14 12.61 19.31 -198.31
CA ASP A 14 14.03 19.64 -198.52
C ASP A 14 14.27 20.19 -199.93
N ARG A 15 13.67 19.58 -200.96
CA ARG A 15 13.74 20.08 -202.34
C ARG A 15 13.15 21.49 -202.48
N TRP A 16 12.03 21.74 -201.82
CA TRP A 16 11.44 23.08 -201.78
C TRP A 16 12.39 24.09 -201.14
N ALA A 17 13.02 23.75 -200.01
CA ALA A 17 13.95 24.63 -199.33
C ALA A 17 15.18 24.96 -200.21
N THR A 18 15.79 23.96 -200.85
CA THR A 18 16.92 24.16 -201.76
C THR A 18 16.54 25.04 -202.94
N LEU A 19 15.41 24.74 -203.60
CA LEU A 19 14.98 25.45 -204.80
C LEU A 19 14.58 26.90 -204.46
N THR A 20 13.93 27.11 -203.32
CA THR A 20 13.56 28.44 -202.81
C THR A 20 14.79 29.27 -202.47
N ARG A 21 15.80 28.70 -201.78
CA ARG A 21 17.04 29.45 -201.47
C ARG A 21 17.78 29.82 -202.76
N ARG A 22 17.91 28.86 -203.69
CA ARG A 22 18.62 29.09 -204.95
C ARG A 22 17.93 30.14 -205.82
N ALA A 23 16.61 30.04 -205.97
CA ALA A 23 15.84 31.02 -206.71
C ALA A 23 15.92 32.42 -206.06
N ALA A 24 15.91 32.49 -204.73
CA ALA A 24 16.09 33.75 -204.01
C ALA A 24 17.50 34.34 -204.22
N ALA A 25 18.55 33.52 -204.13
CA ALA A 25 19.93 33.96 -204.36
C ALA A 25 20.17 34.41 -205.81
N ASP A 26 19.68 33.66 -206.79
CA ASP A 26 19.76 34.03 -208.21
C ASP A 26 18.97 35.31 -208.49
N ALA A 27 17.81 35.49 -207.87
CA ALA A 27 17.01 36.71 -208.00
C ALA A 27 17.74 37.92 -207.41
N VAL A 28 18.39 37.78 -206.24
CA VAL A 28 19.21 38.84 -205.62
C VAL A 28 20.39 39.20 -206.52
N ALA A 29 21.18 38.22 -206.96
CA ALA A 29 22.35 38.45 -207.83
C ALA A 29 21.96 39.03 -209.20
N THR A 30 20.78 38.69 -209.71
CA THR A 30 20.26 39.26 -210.96
C THR A 30 19.79 40.70 -210.77
N ALA A 31 19.10 40.99 -209.66
CA ALA A 31 18.70 42.35 -209.32
C ALA A 31 19.92 43.27 -209.19
N GLU A 32 20.97 42.82 -208.48
CA GLU A 32 22.22 43.56 -208.34
C GLU A 32 22.92 43.84 -209.67
N ARG A 33 23.01 42.84 -210.57
CA ARG A 33 23.57 43.04 -211.94
C ARG A 33 22.78 44.01 -212.79
N LEU A 34 21.46 44.06 -212.61
CA LEU A 34 20.58 44.99 -213.33
C LEU A 34 20.49 46.36 -212.65
N GLY A 35 21.29 46.61 -211.60
CA GLY A 35 21.28 47.87 -210.84
C GLY A 35 19.97 48.11 -210.08
N MET A 36 19.16 47.08 -209.87
CA MET A 36 17.90 47.15 -209.14
C MET A 36 18.09 46.63 -207.70
N GLN A 37 17.47 47.30 -206.73
CA GLN A 37 17.58 46.89 -205.33
C GLN A 37 16.65 45.67 -205.05
N PRO A 38 17.17 44.53 -204.58
CA PRO A 38 16.34 43.35 -204.30
C PRO A 38 15.44 43.53 -203.06
N ARG A 39 14.26 42.90 -203.07
CA ARG A 39 13.28 42.98 -201.96
C ARG A 39 13.80 42.30 -200.69
N ALA A 40 13.51 42.91 -199.54
CA ALA A 40 14.06 42.51 -198.24
C ALA A 40 13.68 41.07 -197.85
N GLU A 41 12.46 40.63 -198.13
CA GLU A 41 12.03 39.26 -197.85
C GLU A 41 12.81 38.25 -198.70
N THR A 42 13.11 38.58 -199.95
CA THR A 42 13.89 37.71 -200.85
C THR A 42 15.36 37.66 -200.42
N VAL A 43 15.93 38.78 -199.99
CA VAL A 43 17.30 38.83 -199.43
C VAL A 43 17.39 37.99 -198.14
N ALA A 44 16.39 38.09 -197.26
CA ALA A 44 16.35 37.29 -196.03
C ALA A 44 16.25 35.79 -196.34
N LEU A 45 15.37 35.40 -197.27
CA LEU A 45 15.23 34.00 -197.68
C LEU A 45 16.50 33.45 -198.37
N ALA A 46 17.22 34.28 -199.13
CA ALA A 46 18.48 33.89 -199.76
C ALA A 46 19.61 33.65 -198.73
N ALA A 47 19.62 34.42 -197.64
CA ALA A 47 20.61 34.32 -196.56
C ALA A 47 20.31 33.17 -195.56
N MET A 48 19.08 32.66 -195.51
CA MET A 48 18.70 31.56 -194.61
C MET A 48 19.25 30.21 -195.07
N SER A 49 19.63 29.36 -194.11
CA SER A 49 20.01 27.98 -194.44
C SER A 49 18.77 27.16 -194.83
N GLU A 50 18.93 26.12 -195.63
CA GLU A 50 17.81 25.27 -196.06
C GLU A 50 17.07 24.65 -194.86
N ARG A 51 17.80 24.29 -193.79
CA ARG A 51 17.20 23.82 -192.52
C ARG A 51 16.33 24.88 -191.85
N ASP A 52 16.73 26.15 -191.92
CA ASP A 52 15.94 27.23 -191.34
C ASP A 52 14.67 27.49 -192.15
N LEU A 53 14.72 27.32 -193.47
CA LEU A 53 13.55 27.40 -194.34
C LEU A 53 12.54 26.27 -194.07
N VAL A 54 13.00 25.04 -193.84
CA VAL A 54 12.13 23.92 -193.44
C VAL A 54 11.45 24.22 -192.10
N ARG A 55 12.23 24.61 -191.08
CA ARG A 55 11.70 24.90 -189.74
C ARG A 55 10.69 26.06 -189.76
N HIS A 56 10.91 27.04 -190.65
CA HIS A 56 9.97 28.14 -190.85
C HIS A 56 8.62 27.68 -191.42
N ARG A 57 8.63 26.72 -192.36
CA ARG A 57 7.40 26.14 -192.94
C ARG A 57 6.63 25.29 -191.92
N GLU A 58 7.33 24.53 -191.06
CA GLU A 58 6.70 23.70 -190.02
C GLU A 58 6.00 24.51 -188.94
N ARG A 59 6.58 25.64 -188.50
CA ARG A 59 6.01 26.46 -187.42
C ARG A 59 4.71 27.19 -187.78
N ASN A 60 4.53 27.53 -189.06
CA ASN A 60 3.45 28.43 -189.47
C ASN A 60 2.27 27.72 -190.16
N GLY A 61 2.39 26.43 -190.49
CA GLY A 61 1.30 25.59 -191.01
C GLY A 61 0.69 26.06 -192.34
N THR A 62 -0.13 25.21 -192.97
CA THR A 62 -0.91 25.58 -194.17
C THR A 62 -2.22 26.29 -193.78
N PRO A 63 -2.69 27.33 -194.51
CA PRO A 63 -3.94 28.02 -194.17
C PRO A 63 -5.18 27.12 -194.37
N VAL A 64 -6.06 27.04 -193.36
CA VAL A 64 -7.27 26.19 -193.35
C VAL A 64 -8.45 26.86 -194.11
N PRO A 65 -9.23 26.13 -194.95
CA PRO A 65 -10.37 26.68 -195.71
C PRO A 65 -11.65 26.91 -194.86
N ARG A 66 -12.46 27.92 -195.23
CA ARG A 66 -13.72 28.29 -194.54
C ARG A 66 -14.79 27.17 -194.63
N ARG A 67 -15.44 26.85 -193.51
CA ARG A 67 -16.48 25.81 -193.32
C ARG A 67 -17.90 26.42 -193.17
N SER A 68 -18.97 25.64 -193.45
CA SER A 68 -20.36 26.12 -193.57
C SER A 68 -21.20 26.12 -192.26
N LEU A 69 -22.31 26.88 -192.26
CA LEU A 69 -23.13 27.31 -191.11
C LEU A 69 -23.77 26.18 -190.25
N ALA A 70 -24.15 25.05 -190.85
CA ALA A 70 -24.81 23.94 -190.12
C ALA A 70 -23.89 23.29 -189.08
N MET A 71 -22.57 23.31 -189.32
CA MET A 71 -21.58 22.73 -188.42
C MET A 71 -21.35 23.60 -187.17
N GLN A 72 -21.66 24.90 -187.24
CA GLN A 72 -21.53 25.83 -186.10
C GLN A 72 -22.61 25.61 -185.02
N VAL A 73 -23.81 25.15 -185.40
CA VAL A 73 -24.93 24.92 -184.45
C VAL A 73 -24.69 23.66 -183.61
N VAL A 74 -24.19 22.58 -184.22
CA VAL A 74 -23.85 21.34 -183.50
C VAL A 74 -22.71 21.56 -182.51
N GLU A 75 -21.72 22.38 -182.87
CA GLU A 75 -20.62 22.76 -181.99
C GLU A 75 -21.12 23.58 -180.79
N ALA A 76 -22.05 24.51 -180.98
CA ALA A 76 -22.65 25.28 -179.90
C ALA A 76 -23.41 24.41 -178.89
N ASP A 77 -24.16 23.39 -179.35
CA ASP A 77 -24.91 22.50 -178.46
C ASP A 77 -23.99 21.54 -177.69
N HIS A 78 -22.92 21.05 -178.33
CA HIS A 78 -21.88 20.27 -177.66
C HIS A 78 -21.19 21.08 -176.55
N LEU A 79 -20.86 22.35 -176.81
CA LEU A 79 -20.25 23.24 -175.82
C LEU A 79 -21.19 23.52 -174.63
N ARG A 80 -22.51 23.65 -174.87
CA ARG A 80 -23.51 23.79 -173.80
C ARG A 80 -23.53 22.56 -172.88
N SER A 81 -23.59 21.35 -173.46
CA SER A 81 -23.59 20.11 -172.67
C SER A 81 -22.30 19.93 -171.85
N VAL A 82 -21.14 20.30 -172.40
CA VAL A 82 -19.87 20.27 -171.67
C VAL A 82 -19.86 21.29 -170.51
N ALA A 83 -20.46 22.47 -170.70
CA ALA A 83 -20.56 23.48 -169.66
C ALA A 83 -21.49 23.04 -168.50
N GLU A 84 -22.63 22.43 -168.82
CA GLU A 84 -23.56 21.89 -167.81
C GLU A 84 -22.94 20.74 -167.00
N GLU A 85 -22.21 19.84 -167.65
CA GLU A 85 -21.51 18.76 -166.96
C GLU A 85 -20.40 19.29 -166.06
N ARG A 86 -19.61 20.28 -166.52
CA ARG A 86 -18.62 20.96 -165.68
C ARG A 86 -19.25 21.67 -164.49
N ALA A 87 -20.43 22.28 -164.66
CA ALA A 87 -21.16 22.93 -163.57
C ALA A 87 -21.64 21.91 -162.52
N ARG A 88 -22.12 20.74 -162.96
CA ARG A 88 -22.51 19.64 -162.06
C ARG A 88 -21.31 19.10 -161.28
N VAL A 89 -20.20 18.82 -161.95
CA VAL A 89 -18.95 18.36 -161.31
C VAL A 89 -18.43 19.39 -160.31
N ALA A 90 -18.44 20.68 -160.66
CA ALA A 90 -18.03 21.74 -159.75
C ALA A 90 -18.97 21.88 -158.54
N HIS A 91 -20.29 21.72 -158.74
CA HIS A 91 -21.26 21.74 -157.65
C HIS A 91 -21.07 20.55 -156.71
N GLN A 92 -20.88 19.34 -157.26
CA GLN A 92 -20.59 18.14 -156.47
C GLN A 92 -19.28 18.30 -155.70
N GLY A 93 -18.22 18.80 -156.34
CA GLY A 93 -16.94 19.07 -155.67
C GLY A 93 -17.05 20.09 -154.54
N ARG A 94 -17.94 21.09 -154.66
CA ARG A 94 -18.25 22.02 -153.56
C ARG A 94 -18.95 21.30 -152.40
N LEU A 95 -19.96 20.48 -152.67
CA LEU A 95 -20.67 19.71 -151.64
C LEU A 95 -19.73 18.74 -150.92
N ASP A 96 -18.86 18.06 -151.66
CA ASP A 96 -17.87 17.14 -151.08
C ASP A 96 -16.85 17.88 -150.21
N ALA A 97 -16.39 19.07 -150.64
CA ALA A 97 -15.52 19.92 -149.83
C ALA A 97 -16.21 20.45 -148.55
N GLU A 98 -17.48 20.82 -148.62
CA GLU A 98 -18.28 21.24 -147.47
C GLU A 98 -18.51 20.08 -146.48
N ALA A 99 -18.73 18.87 -146.99
CA ALA A 99 -18.84 17.65 -146.17
C ALA A 99 -17.50 17.32 -145.48
N ALA A 100 -16.38 17.36 -146.20
CA ALA A 100 -15.06 17.13 -145.65
C ALA A 100 -14.67 18.18 -144.59
N ALA A 101 -14.98 19.46 -144.84
CA ALA A 101 -14.75 20.52 -143.86
C ALA A 101 -15.62 20.36 -142.60
N SER A 102 -16.86 19.90 -142.75
CA SER A 102 -17.76 19.64 -141.62
C SER A 102 -17.29 18.45 -140.79
N LEU A 103 -16.83 17.37 -141.44
CA LEU A 103 -16.24 16.21 -140.77
C LEU A 103 -14.97 16.59 -140.00
N ALA A 104 -14.05 17.33 -140.63
CA ALA A 104 -12.81 17.78 -139.99
C ALA A 104 -13.08 18.68 -138.78
N ARG A 105 -14.12 19.53 -138.82
CA ARG A 105 -14.53 20.33 -137.66
C ARG A 105 -15.10 19.45 -136.54
N ALA A 106 -15.94 18.48 -136.87
CA ALA A 106 -16.50 17.55 -135.88
C ALA A 106 -15.39 16.73 -135.19
N GLU A 107 -14.42 16.22 -135.95
CA GLU A 107 -13.26 15.49 -135.42
C GLU A 107 -12.36 16.39 -134.56
N ALA A 108 -12.15 17.65 -134.96
CA ALA A 108 -11.37 18.61 -134.17
C ALA A 108 -12.09 18.98 -132.86
N GLU A 109 -13.41 19.17 -132.89
CA GLU A 109 -14.21 19.40 -131.68
C GLU A 109 -14.22 18.18 -130.76
N GLU A 110 -14.34 16.97 -131.31
CA GLU A 110 -14.26 15.73 -130.54
C GLU A 110 -12.88 15.55 -129.90
N SER A 111 -11.82 15.82 -130.66
CA SER A 111 -10.44 15.80 -130.16
C SER A 111 -10.22 16.84 -129.06
N ALA A 112 -10.76 18.05 -129.23
CA ALA A 112 -10.69 19.11 -128.22
C ALA A 112 -11.45 18.73 -126.94
N ARG A 113 -12.64 18.13 -127.07
CA ARG A 113 -13.41 17.61 -125.92
C ARG A 113 -12.65 16.49 -125.21
N ALA A 114 -12.09 15.54 -125.95
CA ALA A 114 -11.28 14.45 -125.39
C ALA A 114 -10.05 14.97 -124.65
N ALA A 115 -9.34 15.96 -125.23
CA ALA A 115 -8.20 16.61 -124.59
C ALA A 115 -8.59 17.38 -123.32
N ALA A 116 -9.73 18.09 -123.32
CA ALA A 116 -10.24 18.77 -122.14
C ALA A 116 -10.58 17.79 -121.02
N VAL A 117 -11.28 16.69 -121.32
CA VAL A 117 -11.61 15.63 -120.36
C VAL A 117 -10.33 14.96 -119.82
N ALA A 118 -9.34 14.70 -120.67
CA ALA A 118 -8.05 14.16 -120.24
C ALA A 118 -7.32 15.14 -119.31
N GLY A 119 -7.31 16.44 -119.63
CA GLY A 119 -6.72 17.49 -118.80
C GLY A 119 -7.42 17.67 -117.45
N GLU A 120 -8.75 17.47 -117.38
CA GLU A 120 -9.48 17.45 -116.11
C GLU A 120 -9.13 16.23 -115.26
N ARG A 121 -9.00 15.05 -115.88
CA ARG A 121 -8.59 13.82 -115.17
C ARG A 121 -7.18 13.94 -114.59
N VAL A 122 -6.23 14.50 -115.34
CA VAL A 122 -4.86 14.74 -114.84
C VAL A 122 -4.89 15.69 -113.64
N ARG A 123 -5.60 16.82 -113.74
CA ARG A 123 -5.74 17.76 -112.61
C ARG A 123 -6.38 17.13 -111.38
N ALA A 124 -7.38 16.26 -111.56
CA ALA A 124 -8.02 15.54 -110.46
C ALA A 124 -7.04 14.57 -109.78
N VAL A 125 -6.26 13.81 -110.57
CA VAL A 125 -5.24 12.89 -110.05
C VAL A 125 -4.12 13.64 -109.33
N GLU A 126 -3.63 14.75 -109.88
CA GLU A 126 -2.62 15.61 -109.23
C GLU A 126 -3.14 16.21 -107.92
N ALA A 127 -4.40 16.64 -107.88
CA ALA A 127 -5.02 17.13 -106.65
C ALA A 127 -5.18 16.03 -105.60
N GLU A 128 -5.53 14.80 -106.00
CA GLU A 128 -5.63 13.65 -105.11
C GLU A 128 -4.25 13.22 -104.58
N SER A 129 -3.22 13.20 -105.44
CA SER A 129 -1.86 12.86 -105.02
C SER A 129 -1.31 13.92 -104.06
N ALA A 130 -1.52 15.21 -104.34
CA ALA A 130 -1.11 16.29 -103.44
C ALA A 130 -1.79 16.20 -102.06
N ARG A 131 -3.07 15.79 -102.00
CA ARG A 131 -3.79 15.53 -100.74
C ARG A 131 -3.18 14.35 -99.99
N LYS A 132 -2.97 13.21 -100.66
CA LYS A 132 -2.33 12.02 -100.05
C LYS A 132 -0.93 12.32 -99.53
N ASP A 133 -0.15 13.13 -100.26
CA ASP A 133 1.18 13.56 -99.84
C ASP A 133 1.14 14.52 -98.65
N ALA A 134 0.10 15.36 -98.54
CA ALA A 134 -0.13 16.22 -97.38
C ALA A 134 -0.55 15.41 -96.15
N GLU A 135 -1.47 14.45 -96.32
CA GLU A 135 -1.90 13.51 -95.27
C GLU A 135 -0.73 12.67 -94.76
N SER A 136 0.05 12.06 -95.66
CA SER A 136 1.23 11.26 -95.30
C SER A 136 2.33 12.09 -94.62
N ARG A 137 2.41 13.40 -94.89
CA ARG A 137 3.32 14.32 -94.18
C ARG A 137 2.78 14.66 -92.79
N ALA A 138 1.49 14.87 -92.65
CA ALA A 138 0.84 15.14 -91.37
C ALA A 138 0.93 13.93 -90.44
N GLU A 139 0.70 12.71 -90.95
CA GLU A 139 0.82 11.45 -90.21
C GLU A 139 2.25 11.25 -89.70
N ARG A 140 3.26 11.39 -90.58
CA ARG A 140 4.68 11.29 -90.15
C ARG A 140 5.06 12.35 -89.12
N ALA A 141 4.54 13.57 -89.23
CA ALA A 141 4.78 14.61 -88.24
C ALA A 141 4.12 14.29 -86.89
N ALA A 142 2.91 13.72 -86.91
CA ALA A 142 2.21 13.26 -85.71
C ALA A 142 2.95 12.10 -85.03
N ASP A 143 3.42 11.12 -85.81
CA ASP A 143 4.19 9.99 -85.31
C ASP A 143 5.53 10.41 -84.70
N GLN A 144 6.24 11.34 -85.36
CA GLN A 144 7.47 11.92 -84.80
C GLN A 144 7.20 12.64 -83.49
N LYS A 145 6.12 13.43 -83.42
CA LYS A 145 5.72 14.10 -82.18
C LYS A 145 5.39 13.10 -81.07
N ALA A 146 4.61 12.06 -81.38
CA ALA A 146 4.25 11.02 -80.43
C ALA A 146 5.50 10.26 -79.92
N THR A 147 6.45 9.96 -80.81
CA THR A 147 7.70 9.29 -80.45
C THR A 147 8.58 10.16 -79.55
N LEU A 148 8.67 11.46 -79.84
CA LEU A 148 9.39 12.40 -78.99
C LEU A 148 8.73 12.54 -77.61
N GLN A 149 7.41 12.64 -77.56
CA GLN A 149 6.66 12.68 -76.30
C GLN A 149 6.90 11.41 -75.47
N ALA A 150 6.80 10.23 -76.08
CA ALA A 150 7.08 8.96 -75.42
C ALA A 150 8.51 8.90 -74.88
N ARG A 151 9.51 9.36 -75.64
CA ARG A 151 10.91 9.44 -75.17
C ARG A 151 11.06 10.35 -73.97
N THR A 152 10.49 11.56 -74.03
CA THR A 152 10.56 12.51 -72.90
C THR A 152 9.86 11.96 -71.65
N GLU A 153 8.76 11.22 -71.81
CA GLU A 153 8.07 10.60 -70.70
C GLU A 153 8.86 9.43 -70.11
N VAL A 154 9.47 8.59 -70.95
CA VAL A 154 10.38 7.53 -70.52
C VAL A 154 11.59 8.11 -69.77
N GLU A 155 12.21 9.17 -70.27
CA GLU A 155 13.31 9.86 -69.59
C GLU A 155 12.88 10.44 -68.24
N ARG A 156 11.69 11.05 -68.17
CA ARG A 156 11.12 11.56 -66.93
C ARG A 156 10.87 10.45 -65.91
N VAL A 157 10.30 9.32 -66.35
CA VAL A 157 10.06 8.14 -65.49
C VAL A 157 11.38 7.55 -65.02
N HIS A 158 12.38 7.44 -65.89
CA HIS A 158 13.72 6.98 -65.50
C HIS A 158 14.37 7.90 -64.47
N ALA A 159 14.30 9.22 -64.66
CA ALA A 159 14.84 10.18 -63.70
C ALA A 159 14.11 10.11 -62.35
N ALA A 160 12.78 9.98 -62.36
CA ALA A 160 11.98 9.82 -61.15
C ALA A 160 12.34 8.51 -60.41
N ALA A 161 12.44 7.39 -61.13
CA ALA A 161 12.81 6.10 -60.56
C ALA A 161 14.24 6.10 -60.00
N ALA A 162 15.18 6.76 -60.67
CA ALA A 162 16.55 6.93 -60.18
C ALA A 162 16.58 7.76 -58.89
N ALA A 163 15.82 8.85 -58.83
CA ALA A 163 15.70 9.67 -57.61
C ALA A 163 15.06 8.90 -56.45
N GLU A 164 14.03 8.10 -56.73
CA GLU A 164 13.39 7.24 -55.73
C GLU A 164 14.34 6.15 -55.23
N ALA A 165 15.13 5.53 -56.12
CA ALA A 165 16.14 4.54 -55.75
C ALA A 165 17.20 5.14 -54.81
N VAL A 166 17.73 6.34 -55.12
CA VAL A 166 18.68 7.04 -54.23
C VAL A 166 18.05 7.35 -52.88
N ALA A 167 16.81 7.86 -52.86
CA ALA A 167 16.10 8.14 -51.62
C ALA A 167 15.81 6.88 -50.79
N ALA A 168 15.55 5.75 -51.45
CA ALA A 168 15.38 4.45 -50.79
C ALA A 168 16.71 3.95 -50.19
N GLU A 169 17.81 4.04 -50.93
CA GLU A 169 19.14 3.68 -50.42
C GLU A 169 19.54 4.54 -49.22
N GLU A 170 19.28 5.85 -49.25
CA GLU A 170 19.55 6.73 -48.11
C GLU A 170 18.72 6.35 -46.88
N LYS A 171 17.44 6.00 -47.07
CA LYS A 171 16.59 5.49 -45.97
C LYS A 171 17.12 4.18 -45.39
N VAL A 172 17.61 3.27 -46.24
CA VAL A 172 18.23 2.01 -45.79
C VAL A 172 19.49 2.31 -44.99
N ARG A 173 20.40 3.15 -45.48
CA ARG A 173 21.61 3.54 -44.73
C ARG A 173 21.27 4.20 -43.39
N ALA A 174 20.29 5.10 -43.36
CA ALA A 174 19.86 5.74 -42.12
C ALA A 174 19.27 4.72 -41.12
N ALA A 175 18.49 3.75 -41.61
CA ALA A 175 17.96 2.68 -40.78
C ALA A 175 19.06 1.75 -40.24
N GLU A 176 20.05 1.41 -41.06
CA GLU A 176 21.23 0.61 -40.67
C GLU A 176 22.06 1.34 -39.60
N THR A 177 22.34 2.63 -39.79
CA THR A 177 23.03 3.45 -38.78
C THR A 177 22.27 3.46 -37.47
N ARG A 178 20.95 3.70 -37.49
CA ARG A 178 20.14 3.69 -36.27
C ARG A 178 20.08 2.31 -35.61
N ALA A 179 20.06 1.23 -36.40
CA ALA A 179 20.13 -0.13 -35.88
C ALA A 179 21.47 -0.40 -35.19
N ALA A 180 22.59 0.04 -35.79
CA ALA A 180 23.92 -0.05 -35.22
C ALA A 180 24.03 0.75 -33.90
N GLU A 181 23.57 2.01 -33.88
CA GLU A 181 23.51 2.83 -32.66
C GLU A 181 22.70 2.15 -31.56
N ARG A 182 21.50 1.62 -31.88
CA ARG A 182 20.66 0.93 -30.89
C ARG A 182 21.27 -0.37 -30.38
N SER A 183 22.13 -1.01 -31.17
CA SER A 183 22.88 -2.19 -30.73
C SER A 183 24.03 -1.81 -29.78
N ALA A 184 24.68 -0.67 -30.03
CA ALA A 184 25.71 -0.11 -29.16
C ALA A 184 25.09 0.38 -27.83
N GLU A 185 23.96 1.12 -27.89
CA GLU A 185 23.18 1.53 -26.72
C GLU A 185 22.82 0.33 -25.83
N ARG A 186 22.27 -0.74 -26.41
CA ARG A 186 21.92 -1.96 -25.66
C ARG A 186 23.14 -2.69 -25.09
N THR A 187 24.28 -2.65 -25.76
CA THR A 187 25.52 -3.23 -25.24
C THR A 187 26.04 -2.42 -24.05
N ALA A 188 26.02 -1.09 -24.15
CA ALA A 188 26.40 -0.20 -23.05
C ALA A 188 25.45 -0.33 -21.84
N GLU A 189 24.14 -0.42 -22.08
CA GLU A 189 23.13 -0.63 -21.04
C GLU A 189 23.34 -1.97 -20.33
N ARG A 190 23.62 -3.06 -21.07
CA ARG A 190 23.95 -4.36 -20.45
C ARG A 190 25.23 -4.29 -19.62
N ALA A 191 26.29 -3.67 -20.14
CA ALA A 191 27.55 -3.53 -19.40
C ALA A 191 27.36 -2.73 -18.10
N ALA A 192 26.61 -1.62 -18.15
CA ALA A 192 26.29 -0.83 -16.96
C ALA A 192 25.39 -1.61 -15.97
N GLY A 193 24.42 -2.37 -16.48
CA GLY A 193 23.59 -3.25 -15.66
C GLY A 193 24.38 -4.38 -14.98
N GLU A 194 25.33 -4.99 -15.69
CA GLU A 194 26.24 -6.00 -15.16
C GLU A 194 27.16 -5.42 -14.08
N GLU A 195 27.73 -4.23 -14.30
CA GLU A 195 28.56 -3.52 -13.32
C GLU A 195 27.75 -3.21 -12.04
N ALA A 196 26.53 -2.67 -12.19
CA ALA A 196 25.65 -2.40 -11.05
C ALA A 196 25.29 -3.69 -10.29
N ALA A 197 25.03 -4.79 -10.99
CA ALA A 197 24.76 -6.09 -10.36
C ALA A 197 25.98 -6.62 -9.60
N GLN A 198 27.19 -6.46 -10.13
CA GLN A 198 28.44 -6.84 -9.45
C GLN A 198 28.68 -5.99 -8.20
N LEU A 199 28.44 -4.68 -8.26
CA LEU A 199 28.53 -3.79 -7.11
C LEU A 199 27.55 -4.19 -6.00
N LEU A 200 26.28 -4.43 -6.35
CA LEU A 200 25.28 -4.89 -5.39
C LEU A 200 25.64 -6.25 -4.79
N HIS A 201 26.18 -7.17 -5.59
CA HIS A 201 26.64 -8.46 -5.08
C HIS A 201 27.80 -8.28 -4.08
N ALA A 202 28.77 -7.43 -4.39
CA ALA A 202 29.88 -7.13 -3.49
C ALA A 202 29.41 -6.44 -2.19
N GLU A 203 28.40 -5.57 -2.25
CA GLU A 203 27.78 -4.95 -1.07
C GLU A 203 27.03 -5.98 -0.21
N ILE A 204 26.28 -6.89 -0.83
CA ILE A 204 25.60 -7.98 -0.13
C ILE A 204 26.61 -8.88 0.58
N GLU A 205 27.71 -9.25 -0.07
CA GLU A 205 28.75 -10.08 0.55
C GLU A 205 29.46 -9.35 1.70
N ARG A 206 29.70 -8.04 1.59
CA ARG A 206 30.19 -7.23 2.71
C ARG A 206 29.20 -7.22 3.88
N ALA A 207 27.92 -6.94 3.61
CA ALA A 207 26.90 -6.93 4.64
C ALA A 207 26.73 -8.30 5.32
N ARG A 208 26.88 -9.41 4.58
CA ARG A 208 26.91 -10.77 5.13
C ARG A 208 28.11 -11.00 6.03
N ALA A 209 29.29 -10.54 5.61
CA ALA A 209 30.51 -10.65 6.43
C ALA A 209 30.40 -9.83 7.72
N ASP A 210 29.90 -8.60 7.64
CA ASP A 210 29.66 -7.73 8.79
C ASP A 210 28.63 -8.33 9.74
N ALA A 211 27.50 -8.82 9.22
CA ALA A 211 26.49 -9.50 10.03
C ALA A 211 27.03 -10.78 10.70
N ALA A 212 27.84 -11.57 10.00
CA ALA A 212 28.48 -12.75 10.58
C ALA A 212 29.46 -12.36 11.70
N ALA A 213 30.21 -11.27 11.55
CA ALA A 213 31.09 -10.74 12.58
C ALA A 213 30.30 -10.22 13.80
N GLU A 214 29.18 -9.54 13.60
CA GLU A 214 28.29 -9.10 14.68
C GLU A 214 27.68 -10.28 15.43
N VAL A 215 27.21 -11.32 14.73
CA VAL A 215 26.69 -12.55 15.34
C VAL A 215 27.77 -13.24 16.17
N ALA A 216 28.98 -13.43 15.62
CA ALA A 216 30.08 -14.02 16.37
C ALA A 216 30.44 -13.20 17.63
N ALA A 217 30.45 -11.87 17.54
CA ALA A 217 30.68 -10.99 18.69
C ALA A 217 29.55 -11.08 19.73
N ALA A 218 28.30 -11.23 19.31
CA ALA A 218 27.15 -11.41 20.19
C ALA A 218 27.19 -12.77 20.90
N GLU A 219 27.55 -13.84 20.19
CA GLU A 219 27.72 -15.18 20.75
C GLU A 219 28.85 -15.22 21.80
N GLU A 220 29.99 -14.57 21.54
CA GLU A 220 31.06 -14.45 22.54
C GLU A 220 30.61 -13.68 23.79
N LYS A 221 29.86 -12.58 23.62
CA LYS A 221 29.27 -11.84 24.75
C LYS A 221 28.28 -12.69 25.54
N ALA A 222 27.46 -13.49 24.86
CA ALA A 222 26.52 -14.41 25.50
C ALA A 222 27.27 -15.48 26.30
N ARG A 223 28.28 -16.13 25.70
CA ARG A 223 29.14 -17.11 26.40
C ARG A 223 29.84 -16.50 27.62
N ALA A 224 30.36 -15.27 27.51
CA ALA A 224 30.96 -14.57 28.64
C ALA A 224 29.94 -14.25 29.75
N ALA A 225 28.71 -13.89 29.39
CA ALA A 225 27.64 -13.63 30.35
C ALA A 225 27.19 -14.92 31.07
N GLU A 226 27.05 -16.02 30.34
CA GLU A 226 26.76 -17.35 30.89
C GLU A 226 27.85 -17.81 31.84
N ALA A 227 29.13 -17.66 31.48
CA ALA A 227 30.27 -17.97 32.35
C ALA A 227 30.20 -17.18 33.67
N ARG A 228 29.94 -15.86 33.62
CA ARG A 228 29.75 -15.03 34.82
C ARG A 228 28.52 -15.42 35.64
N ALA A 229 27.45 -15.85 34.99
CA ALA A 229 26.26 -16.33 35.70
C ALA A 229 26.54 -17.64 36.43
N ALA A 230 27.28 -18.55 35.79
CA ALA A 230 27.75 -19.79 36.39
C ALA A 230 28.68 -19.53 37.58
N GLU A 231 29.66 -18.63 37.44
CA GLU A 231 30.55 -18.19 38.52
C GLU A 231 29.77 -17.66 39.72
N ARG A 232 28.85 -16.69 39.50
CA ARG A 232 27.98 -16.17 40.58
C ARG A 232 27.05 -17.22 41.19
N SER A 233 26.70 -18.27 40.47
CA SER A 233 25.92 -19.38 41.02
C SER A 233 26.77 -20.28 41.92
N ALA A 234 28.04 -20.51 41.53
CA ALA A 234 29.01 -21.25 42.32
C ALA A 234 29.39 -20.49 43.59
N GLU A 235 29.62 -19.17 43.51
CA GLU A 235 29.84 -18.30 44.66
C GLU A 235 28.68 -18.37 45.66
N ARG A 236 27.43 -18.20 45.18
CA ARG A 236 26.24 -18.31 46.04
C ARG A 236 26.08 -19.70 46.66
N ALA A 237 26.48 -20.76 45.95
CA ALA A 237 26.46 -22.12 46.52
C ALA A 237 27.51 -22.27 47.63
N ALA A 238 28.72 -21.72 47.44
CA ALA A 238 29.77 -21.72 48.47
C ALA A 238 29.39 -20.86 49.69
N GLU A 239 28.79 -19.68 49.48
CA GLU A 239 28.25 -18.85 50.55
C GLU A 239 27.15 -19.57 51.34
N ARG A 240 26.25 -20.30 50.67
CA ARG A 240 25.23 -21.10 51.36
C ARG A 240 25.86 -22.23 52.17
N ALA A 241 26.82 -22.96 51.61
CA ALA A 241 27.50 -24.04 52.32
C ALA A 241 28.21 -23.52 53.59
N THR A 242 28.94 -22.40 53.48
CA THR A 242 29.63 -21.79 54.63
C THR A 242 28.64 -21.23 55.67
N ALA A 243 27.52 -20.64 55.23
CA ALA A 243 26.45 -20.20 56.13
C ALA A 243 25.78 -21.38 56.83
N GLU A 244 25.52 -22.48 56.13
CA GLU A 244 24.97 -23.72 56.70
C GLU A 244 25.92 -24.32 57.74
N GLU A 245 27.23 -24.39 57.46
CA GLU A 245 28.24 -24.81 58.43
C GLU A 245 28.27 -23.92 59.67
N ALA A 246 28.16 -22.60 59.50
CA ALA A 246 28.07 -21.66 60.63
C ALA A 246 26.81 -21.91 61.47
N VAL A 247 25.65 -22.14 60.83
CA VAL A 247 24.41 -22.49 61.52
C VAL A 247 24.54 -23.83 62.26
N GLN A 248 25.16 -24.85 61.66
CA GLN A 248 25.38 -26.13 62.33
C GLN A 248 26.31 -26.00 63.53
N ARG A 249 27.38 -25.21 63.44
CA ARG A 249 28.24 -24.88 64.59
C ARG A 249 27.45 -24.22 65.71
N VAL A 250 26.64 -23.21 65.40
CA VAL A 250 25.79 -22.53 66.40
C VAL A 250 24.79 -23.50 67.03
N ARG A 251 24.17 -24.40 66.25
CA ARG A 251 23.29 -25.45 66.78
C ARG A 251 24.01 -26.40 67.72
N HIS A 252 25.23 -26.82 67.37
CA HIS A 252 26.04 -27.69 68.21
C HIS A 252 26.43 -27.00 69.53
N GLU A 253 26.88 -25.74 69.47
CA GLU A 253 27.18 -24.95 70.67
C GLU A 253 25.92 -24.72 71.52
N LEU A 254 24.77 -24.44 70.92
CA LEU A 254 23.50 -24.32 71.65
C LEU A 254 23.10 -25.62 72.33
N GLU A 255 23.30 -26.78 71.68
CA GLU A 255 23.01 -28.07 72.29
C GLU A 255 23.98 -28.39 73.43
N LYS A 256 25.26 -28.07 73.25
CA LYS A 256 26.26 -28.15 74.31
C LYS A 256 25.88 -27.28 75.51
N VAL A 257 25.56 -26.00 75.29
CA VAL A 257 25.08 -25.08 76.34
C VAL A 257 23.82 -25.61 77.01
N ARG A 258 22.87 -26.18 76.27
CA ARG A 258 21.67 -26.80 76.88
C ARG A 258 22.03 -27.99 77.75
N SER A 259 22.94 -28.86 77.31
CA SER A 259 23.39 -30.00 78.10
C SER A 259 24.17 -29.58 79.35
N GLU A 260 25.05 -28.58 79.25
CA GLU A 260 25.79 -28.01 80.36
C GLU A 260 24.85 -27.34 81.35
N ALA A 261 23.90 -26.52 80.87
CA ALA A 261 22.87 -25.91 81.71
C ALA A 261 21.96 -26.96 82.37
N ALA A 262 21.60 -28.04 81.67
CA ALA A 262 20.84 -29.15 82.27
C ALA A 262 21.64 -29.87 83.36
N ALA A 263 22.94 -30.07 83.16
CA ALA A 263 23.84 -30.64 84.14
C ALA A 263 24.03 -29.71 85.35
N GLU A 264 24.17 -28.41 85.14
CA GLU A 264 24.23 -27.41 86.21
C GLU A 264 22.93 -27.33 87.00
N VAL A 265 21.78 -27.35 86.33
CA VAL A 265 20.47 -27.42 87.00
C VAL A 265 20.31 -28.71 87.78
N ALA A 266 20.77 -29.85 87.25
CA ALA A 266 20.76 -31.13 87.97
C ALA A 266 21.69 -31.11 89.19
N ALA A 267 22.89 -30.54 89.06
CA ALA A 267 23.85 -30.38 90.16
C ALA A 267 23.32 -29.41 91.23
N ALA A 268 22.71 -28.28 90.81
CA ALA A 268 22.09 -27.33 91.71
C ALA A 268 20.88 -27.92 92.44
N ARG A 269 20.04 -28.70 91.74
CA ARG A 269 18.94 -29.45 92.37
C ARG A 269 19.46 -30.51 93.34
N GLY A 270 20.51 -31.25 92.95
CA GLY A 270 21.18 -32.23 93.81
C GLY A 270 21.73 -31.60 95.08
N LYS A 271 22.41 -30.46 94.95
CA LYS A 271 22.90 -29.66 96.09
C LYS A 271 21.74 -29.14 96.94
N ALA A 272 20.70 -28.58 96.34
CA ALA A 272 19.52 -28.11 97.08
C ALA A 272 18.83 -29.26 97.83
N THR A 273 18.70 -30.45 97.23
CA THR A 273 18.16 -31.63 97.94
C THR A 273 19.07 -32.10 99.06
N ALA A 274 20.40 -32.05 98.89
CA ALA A 274 21.36 -32.40 99.93
C ALA A 274 21.35 -31.37 101.08
N ASP A 275 21.27 -30.08 100.77
CA ASP A 275 21.15 -29.00 101.75
C ASP A 275 19.82 -29.11 102.52
N VAL A 276 18.71 -29.46 101.84
CA VAL A 276 17.42 -29.74 102.49
C VAL A 276 17.50 -30.99 103.36
N ALA A 277 18.17 -32.05 102.92
CA ALA A 277 18.36 -33.25 103.73
C ALA A 277 19.22 -32.98 104.96
N ALA A 278 20.33 -32.23 104.82
CA ALA A 278 21.17 -31.81 105.93
C ALA A 278 20.42 -30.89 106.90
N ALA A 279 19.64 -29.93 106.38
CA ALA A 279 18.78 -29.08 107.21
C ALA A 279 17.70 -29.89 107.94
N ARG A 280 17.14 -30.93 107.31
CA ARG A 280 16.22 -31.87 107.95
C ARG A 280 16.91 -32.71 109.01
N GLU A 281 18.10 -33.24 108.77
CA GLU A 281 18.85 -33.99 109.78
C GLU A 281 19.21 -33.09 110.97
N VAL A 282 19.61 -31.84 110.73
CA VAL A 282 19.84 -30.85 111.80
C VAL A 282 18.55 -30.54 112.53
N ALA A 283 17.45 -30.29 111.83
CA ALA A 283 16.15 -30.04 112.44
C ALA A 283 15.63 -31.27 113.20
N GLU A 284 15.81 -32.48 112.68
CA GLU A 284 15.45 -33.74 113.33
C GLU A 284 16.31 -33.96 114.57
N ALA A 285 17.63 -33.72 114.49
CA ALA A 285 18.54 -33.76 115.63
C ALA A 285 18.20 -32.70 116.68
N GLU A 286 17.80 -31.49 116.27
CA GLU A 286 17.31 -30.43 117.16
C GLU A 286 15.96 -30.82 117.76
N THR A 287 15.04 -31.43 117.02
CA THR A 287 13.78 -31.93 117.56
C THR A 287 14.00 -33.12 118.48
N ASP A 288 14.97 -34.00 118.21
CA ASP A 288 15.34 -35.12 119.07
C ASP A 288 16.04 -34.61 120.33
N ALA A 289 16.89 -33.59 120.21
CA ALA A 289 17.52 -32.93 121.34
C ALA A 289 16.46 -32.18 122.17
N ALA A 290 15.51 -31.51 121.52
CA ALA A 290 14.38 -30.85 122.16
C ALA A 290 13.40 -31.86 122.76
N GLN A 291 13.18 -33.03 122.15
CA GLN A 291 12.36 -34.10 122.68
C GLN A 291 13.06 -34.83 123.82
N LYS A 292 14.38 -35.03 123.78
CA LYS A 292 15.17 -35.56 124.91
C LYS A 292 15.25 -34.55 126.04
N ALA A 293 15.40 -33.26 125.71
CA ALA A 293 15.34 -32.17 126.68
C ALA A 293 13.94 -32.09 127.29
N ALA A 294 12.88 -32.15 126.48
CA ALA A 294 11.49 -32.18 126.90
C ALA A 294 11.14 -33.50 127.59
N ALA A 295 11.76 -34.63 127.30
CA ALA A 295 11.57 -35.89 128.03
C ALA A 295 12.34 -35.88 129.36
N ALA A 296 13.49 -35.20 129.42
CA ALA A 296 14.18 -34.91 130.67
C ALA A 296 13.48 -33.81 131.47
N GLU A 297 12.76 -32.91 130.80
CA GLU A 297 11.89 -31.91 131.40
C GLU A 297 10.59 -32.55 131.83
N VAL A 298 9.99 -33.47 131.07
CA VAL A 298 8.82 -34.27 131.42
C VAL A 298 9.18 -35.23 132.54
N ALA A 299 10.36 -35.86 132.57
CA ALA A 299 10.80 -36.63 133.73
C ALA A 299 10.93 -35.73 134.98
N ARG A 300 11.48 -34.51 134.83
CA ARG A 300 11.49 -33.49 135.89
C ARG A 300 10.08 -32.98 136.25
N TRP A 301 9.18 -32.86 135.27
CA TRP A 301 7.79 -32.42 135.39
C TRP A 301 6.88 -33.56 135.82
N GLU A 302 7.27 -34.84 135.75
CA GLU A 302 6.59 -36.03 136.24
C GLU A 302 6.99 -36.30 137.69
N GLU A 303 8.25 -36.04 138.03
CA GLU A 303 8.71 -35.90 139.42
C GLU A 303 8.04 -34.68 140.08
N HIS A 304 7.96 -33.55 139.36
CA HIS A 304 7.19 -32.37 139.76
C HIS A 304 5.68 -32.57 139.64
N ALA A 305 5.15 -33.46 138.79
CA ALA A 305 3.72 -33.76 138.66
C ALA A 305 3.27 -34.75 139.72
N ARG A 306 4.13 -35.62 140.24
CA ARG A 306 3.85 -36.32 141.50
C ARG A 306 3.86 -35.36 142.70
N ASP A 307 4.56 -34.23 142.60
CA ASP A 307 4.49 -33.11 143.55
C ASP A 307 3.34 -32.12 143.28
N MET A 308 2.90 -31.97 142.03
CA MET A 308 1.83 -31.06 141.58
C MET A 308 0.47 -31.74 141.45
N GLU A 309 0.36 -33.06 141.41
CA GLU A 309 -0.88 -33.82 141.60
C GLU A 309 -1.36 -33.71 143.07
N ARG A 310 -0.46 -33.32 143.99
CA ARG A 310 -0.79 -32.80 145.32
C ARG A 310 -1.23 -31.32 145.31
N TRP A 311 -0.96 -30.56 144.26
CA TRP A 311 -1.15 -29.09 144.19
C TRP A 311 -2.28 -28.65 143.23
N ALA A 312 -2.59 -29.44 142.19
CA ALA A 312 -3.51 -29.11 141.10
C ALA A 312 -4.80 -29.93 141.15
N ARG A 313 -5.37 -30.05 142.36
CA ARG A 313 -6.82 -30.19 142.60
C ARG A 313 -7.50 -28.80 142.54
N ALA A 314 -6.83 -27.82 141.92
CA ALA A 314 -7.22 -26.43 141.85
C ALA A 314 -7.01 -25.90 140.41
N GLU A 315 -8.11 -25.39 139.88
CA GLU A 315 -8.27 -24.50 138.73
C GLU A 315 -8.20 -25.02 137.27
N VAL A 316 -9.14 -24.49 136.49
CA VAL A 316 -9.75 -24.97 135.24
C VAL A 316 -9.73 -23.83 134.20
N SER A 317 -9.56 -24.21 132.92
CA SER A 317 -10.14 -23.66 131.66
C SER A 317 -10.28 -22.15 131.39
N THR A 318 -9.98 -21.74 130.14
CA THR A 318 -10.67 -20.63 129.46
C THR A 318 -11.16 -21.05 128.06
N GLN A 319 -12.46 -20.88 127.82
CA GLN A 319 -13.18 -21.05 126.53
C GLN A 319 -13.49 -19.66 125.92
N LEU A 320 -13.33 -19.52 124.59
CA LEU A 320 -13.59 -18.27 123.82
C LEU A 320 -15.09 -18.12 123.46
N LEU A 321 -15.69 -16.94 123.71
CA LEU A 321 -17.09 -16.59 123.39
C LEU A 321 -17.22 -15.97 121.97
N THR A 322 -18.31 -16.25 121.25
CA THR A 322 -18.58 -15.78 119.87
C THR A 322 -19.80 -14.84 119.83
N ILE A 323 -19.69 -13.66 119.20
CA ILE A 323 -20.81 -12.70 119.03
C ILE A 323 -21.78 -13.22 117.94
N PRO A 324 -23.09 -13.34 118.20
CA PRO A 324 -24.06 -13.83 117.22
C PRO A 324 -24.38 -12.79 116.15
N VAL A 325 -24.39 -13.20 114.88
CA VAL A 325 -24.70 -12.35 113.72
C VAL A 325 -26.16 -12.58 113.29
N PRO A 326 -27.00 -11.53 113.13
CA PRO A 326 -28.38 -11.69 112.69
C PRO A 326 -28.45 -12.17 111.24
N PRO A 327 -29.41 -13.07 110.94
CA PRO A 327 -29.77 -13.44 109.57
C PRO A 327 -30.12 -12.21 108.73
N PHE A 328 -29.86 -12.27 107.43
CA PHE A 328 -30.06 -11.14 106.50
C PHE A 328 -31.50 -10.60 106.55
N GLU A 329 -32.47 -11.48 106.75
CA GLU A 329 -33.90 -11.19 106.82
C GLU A 329 -34.26 -10.28 108.01
N VAL A 330 -33.48 -10.33 109.09
CA VAL A 330 -33.77 -9.64 110.35
C VAL A 330 -32.83 -8.43 110.58
N ARG A 331 -31.68 -8.40 109.91
CA ARG A 331 -30.60 -7.41 110.11
C ARG A 331 -31.06 -5.95 110.00
N SER A 332 -31.97 -5.64 109.07
CA SER A 332 -32.47 -4.26 108.89
C SER A 332 -33.17 -3.68 110.14
N ARG A 333 -33.61 -4.53 111.08
CA ARG A 333 -34.31 -4.12 112.31
C ARG A 333 -33.60 -4.54 113.60
N ALA A 334 -32.40 -5.12 113.51
CA ALA A 334 -31.60 -5.60 114.64
C ALA A 334 -30.40 -4.70 114.99
N GLY A 335 -30.17 -3.63 114.22
CA GLY A 335 -28.94 -2.83 114.32
C GLY A 335 -28.70 -2.14 115.68
N SER A 336 -29.75 -1.79 116.41
CA SER A 336 -29.64 -1.25 117.77
C SER A 336 -29.12 -2.30 118.75
N VAL A 337 -29.68 -3.52 118.72
CA VAL A 337 -29.22 -4.67 119.53
C VAL A 337 -27.79 -5.07 119.20
N GLU A 338 -27.44 -5.17 117.91
CA GLU A 338 -26.06 -5.44 117.46
C GLU A 338 -25.09 -4.38 118.00
N SER A 339 -25.45 -3.09 117.88
CA SER A 339 -24.61 -1.99 118.36
C SER A 339 -24.39 -2.07 119.88
N THR A 340 -25.38 -2.46 120.67
CA THR A 340 -25.22 -2.54 122.13
C THR A 340 -24.38 -3.76 122.54
N ILE A 341 -24.56 -4.92 121.88
CA ILE A 341 -23.74 -6.11 122.15
C ILE A 341 -22.28 -5.88 121.76
N ASP A 342 -22.02 -5.23 120.62
CA ASP A 342 -20.67 -4.86 120.19
C ASP A 342 -20.01 -3.88 121.18
N THR A 343 -20.77 -2.88 121.64
CA THR A 343 -20.29 -1.93 122.66
C THR A 343 -19.93 -2.66 123.97
N LEU A 344 -20.74 -3.63 124.40
CA LEU A 344 -20.44 -4.47 125.58
C LEU A 344 -19.20 -5.36 125.39
N TYR A 345 -19.02 -5.93 124.20
CA TYR A 345 -17.83 -6.70 123.89
C TYR A 345 -16.55 -5.84 123.92
N GLN A 346 -16.62 -4.60 123.44
CA GLN A 346 -15.50 -3.65 123.55
C GLN A 346 -15.18 -3.31 125.01
N ILE A 347 -16.20 -3.16 125.87
CA ILE A 347 -15.99 -2.97 127.32
C ILE A 347 -15.33 -4.21 127.94
N ASP A 348 -15.85 -5.42 127.66
CA ASP A 348 -15.25 -6.69 128.15
C ASP A 348 -13.79 -6.81 127.71
N HIS A 349 -13.48 -6.50 126.46
CA HIS A 349 -12.12 -6.54 125.94
C HIS A 349 -11.19 -5.54 126.65
N VAL A 350 -11.65 -4.30 126.88
CA VAL A 350 -10.89 -3.30 127.64
C VAL A 350 -10.60 -3.79 129.06
N LEU A 351 -11.60 -4.37 129.73
CA LEU A 351 -11.44 -4.90 131.09
C LEU A 351 -10.54 -6.14 131.12
N GLU A 352 -10.59 -7.00 130.10
CA GLU A 352 -9.70 -8.16 129.98
C GLU A 352 -8.24 -7.72 129.77
N VAL A 353 -8.00 -6.69 128.95
CA VAL A 353 -6.68 -6.08 128.79
C VAL A 353 -6.17 -5.51 130.11
N ALA A 354 -7.03 -4.84 130.88
CA ALA A 354 -6.68 -4.34 132.21
C ALA A 354 -6.35 -5.50 133.19
N LEU A 355 -7.09 -6.61 133.14
CA LEU A 355 -6.83 -7.80 133.97
C LEU A 355 -5.48 -8.46 133.68
N ASN A 356 -5.02 -8.40 132.43
CA ASN A 356 -3.77 -9.01 131.97
C ASN A 356 -2.51 -8.16 132.27
N GLY A 357 -2.66 -7.05 133.01
CA GLY A 357 -1.56 -6.42 133.75
C GLY A 357 -0.47 -5.77 132.89
N GLY A 358 -0.86 -4.96 131.90
CA GLY A 358 0.06 -4.07 131.18
C GLY A 358 0.98 -4.73 130.14
N LYS A 359 0.75 -6.00 129.79
CA LYS A 359 1.50 -6.68 128.70
C LYS A 359 0.95 -6.40 127.30
N SER A 360 -0.04 -5.51 127.18
CA SER A 360 -0.62 -5.07 125.91
C SER A 360 -0.19 -3.63 125.61
N SER A 361 0.21 -3.35 124.37
CA SER A 361 0.51 -1.98 123.90
C SER A 361 -0.74 -1.10 123.76
N PHE A 362 -1.92 -1.66 124.03
CA PHE A 362 -3.19 -0.94 124.05
C PHE A 362 -3.44 -0.37 125.44
N VAL A 363 -3.23 0.93 125.60
CA VAL A 363 -3.67 1.67 126.79
C VAL A 363 -5.13 2.05 126.56
N PRO A 364 -6.09 1.57 127.37
CA PRO A 364 -7.49 1.94 127.20
C PRO A 364 -7.65 3.46 127.30
N ASP A 365 -8.17 4.09 126.25
CA ASP A 365 -8.57 5.49 126.32
C ASP A 365 -9.75 5.60 127.30
N ARG A 366 -9.52 6.32 128.40
CA ARG A 366 -10.47 6.51 129.49
C ARG A 366 -11.76 7.12 128.98
N ASP A 367 -11.68 8.19 128.19
CA ASP A 367 -12.86 8.91 127.73
C ASP A 367 -13.63 8.07 126.71
N PHE A 368 -12.92 7.29 125.89
CA PHE A 368 -13.54 6.29 125.02
C PHE A 368 -14.31 5.23 125.82
N THR A 369 -13.68 4.63 126.84
CA THR A 369 -14.30 3.55 127.63
C THR A 369 -15.49 4.05 128.44
N LEU A 370 -15.39 5.24 129.05
CA LEU A 370 -16.51 5.87 129.75
C LEU A 370 -17.67 6.20 128.81
N ASN A 371 -17.39 6.63 127.57
CA ASN A 371 -18.42 6.83 126.55
C ASN A 371 -19.09 5.51 126.14
N LEU A 372 -18.35 4.41 126.02
CA LEU A 372 -18.92 3.08 125.77
C LEU A 372 -19.85 2.65 126.92
N ILE A 373 -19.39 2.84 128.16
CA ILE A 373 -20.18 2.54 129.37
C ILE A 373 -21.47 3.35 129.38
N LEU A 374 -21.40 4.67 129.14
CA LEU A 374 -22.58 5.53 129.08
C LEU A 374 -23.54 5.08 127.97
N LYS A 375 -23.01 4.75 126.78
CA LYS A 375 -23.81 4.28 125.65
C LYS A 375 -24.53 2.96 125.97
N VAL A 376 -23.85 2.00 126.61
CA VAL A 376 -24.51 0.77 127.08
C VAL A 376 -25.56 1.11 128.13
N GLN A 377 -25.28 1.99 129.08
CA GLN A 377 -26.24 2.37 130.12
C GLN A 377 -27.53 2.97 129.54
N GLU A 378 -27.42 3.79 128.49
CA GLU A 378 -28.57 4.38 127.79
C GLU A 378 -29.34 3.35 126.94
N GLN A 379 -28.63 2.44 126.26
CA GLN A 379 -29.25 1.56 125.26
C GLN A 379 -29.69 0.20 125.79
N ALA A 380 -29.00 -0.32 126.81
CA ALA A 380 -29.24 -1.67 127.34
C ALA A 380 -30.65 -1.87 127.88
N GLU A 381 -31.30 -0.83 128.39
CA GLU A 381 -32.70 -0.90 128.85
C GLU A 381 -33.67 -1.25 127.71
N GLU A 382 -33.40 -0.77 126.51
CA GLU A 382 -34.24 -1.04 125.35
C GLU A 382 -33.95 -2.43 124.75
N VAL A 383 -32.76 -3.01 124.94
CA VAL A 383 -32.36 -4.27 124.31
C VAL A 383 -33.36 -5.42 124.58
N PRO A 384 -33.78 -5.73 125.83
CA PRO A 384 -34.78 -6.77 126.07
C PRO A 384 -36.13 -6.49 125.38
N ARG A 385 -36.55 -5.21 125.32
CA ARG A 385 -37.80 -4.81 124.65
C ARG A 385 -37.67 -4.92 123.14
N GLU A 386 -36.55 -4.52 122.57
CA GLU A 386 -36.26 -4.61 121.15
C GLU A 386 -36.15 -6.06 120.70
N LEU A 387 -35.53 -6.94 121.49
CA LEU A 387 -35.47 -8.37 121.26
C LEU A 387 -36.86 -9.02 121.28
N ALA A 388 -37.70 -8.67 122.26
CA ALA A 388 -39.08 -9.14 122.31
C ALA A 388 -39.94 -8.59 121.15
N ALA A 389 -39.73 -7.32 120.79
CA ALA A 389 -40.42 -6.68 119.67
C ALA A 389 -39.97 -7.23 118.31
N LEU A 390 -38.74 -7.75 118.20
CA LEU A 390 -38.19 -8.26 116.94
C LEU A 390 -39.07 -9.34 116.33
N ILE A 391 -39.60 -10.25 117.16
CA ILE A 391 -40.46 -11.36 116.75
C ILE A 391 -41.84 -10.85 116.27
N THR A 392 -42.41 -9.86 116.94
CA THR A 392 -43.77 -9.33 116.63
C THR A 392 -43.80 -8.36 115.44
N ARG A 393 -42.63 -7.90 114.97
CA ARG A 393 -42.50 -6.97 113.84
C ARG A 393 -42.61 -7.63 112.46
N TYR A 394 -42.58 -8.95 112.40
CA TYR A 394 -42.66 -9.71 111.15
C TYR A 394 -43.99 -10.49 111.10
N SER A 395 -44.62 -10.50 109.93
CA SER A 395 -45.84 -11.28 109.67
C SER A 395 -45.55 -12.58 108.91
N ASP A 396 -44.34 -12.71 108.34
CA ASP A 396 -43.89 -13.88 107.61
C ASP A 396 -43.30 -14.93 108.57
N GLU A 397 -43.77 -16.17 108.49
CA GLU A 397 -43.45 -17.24 109.44
C GLU A 397 -41.95 -17.58 109.47
N ALA A 398 -41.26 -17.53 108.32
CA ALA A 398 -39.83 -17.78 108.26
C ALA A 398 -39.02 -16.63 108.89
N GLN A 399 -39.44 -15.38 108.68
CA GLN A 399 -38.84 -14.22 109.33
C GLN A 399 -39.08 -14.19 110.84
N VAL A 400 -40.26 -14.62 111.30
CA VAL A 400 -40.60 -14.77 112.72
C VAL A 400 -39.68 -15.82 113.38
N ALA A 401 -39.47 -16.97 112.74
CA ALA A 401 -38.58 -18.01 113.27
C ALA A 401 -37.11 -17.56 113.32
N ALA A 402 -36.63 -16.89 112.27
CA ALA A 402 -35.27 -16.32 112.23
C ALA A 402 -35.07 -15.24 113.30
N ALA A 403 -36.07 -14.36 113.49
CA ALA A 403 -36.05 -13.33 114.52
C ALA A 403 -36.07 -13.93 115.92
N ALA A 404 -36.85 -15.00 116.15
CA ALA A 404 -36.87 -15.71 117.43
C ALA A 404 -35.52 -16.37 117.75
N GLY A 405 -34.92 -17.05 116.77
CA GLY A 405 -33.60 -17.68 116.93
C GLY A 405 -32.49 -16.67 117.22
N TYR A 406 -32.46 -15.56 116.48
CA TYR A 406 -31.51 -14.48 116.74
C TYR A 406 -31.76 -13.83 118.09
N ALA A 407 -33.02 -13.59 118.48
CA ALA A 407 -33.32 -12.92 119.73
C ALA A 407 -32.85 -13.70 120.97
N VAL A 408 -32.95 -15.04 120.92
CA VAL A 408 -32.39 -15.91 121.98
C VAL A 408 -30.86 -15.82 122.01
N ALA A 409 -30.20 -16.02 120.87
CA ALA A 409 -28.73 -16.00 120.81
C ALA A 409 -28.15 -14.64 121.22
N ALA A 410 -28.74 -13.54 120.74
CA ALA A 410 -28.33 -12.18 121.08
C ALA A 410 -28.60 -11.87 122.56
N GLY A 411 -29.74 -12.31 123.11
CA GLY A 411 -30.05 -12.18 124.53
C GLY A 411 -29.07 -12.93 125.44
N ASP A 412 -28.67 -14.14 125.05
CA ASP A 412 -27.71 -14.94 125.79
C ASP A 412 -26.29 -14.35 125.70
N ALA A 413 -25.87 -13.87 124.52
CA ALA A 413 -24.60 -13.18 124.37
C ALA A 413 -24.55 -11.87 125.17
N PHE A 414 -25.61 -11.07 125.14
CA PHE A 414 -25.75 -9.86 125.95
C PHE A 414 -25.61 -10.16 127.45
N ARG A 415 -26.32 -11.18 127.95
CA ARG A 415 -26.24 -11.60 129.36
C ARG A 415 -24.86 -12.13 129.73
N ALA A 416 -24.26 -12.97 128.88
CA ALA A 416 -22.94 -13.53 129.11
C ALA A 416 -21.85 -12.45 129.15
N LEU A 417 -21.94 -11.43 128.28
CA LEU A 417 -21.04 -10.30 128.29
C LEU A 417 -21.19 -9.46 129.55
N LEU A 418 -22.42 -9.15 129.98
CA LEU A 418 -22.64 -8.45 131.25
C LEU A 418 -22.07 -9.23 132.45
N GLN A 419 -22.25 -10.55 132.48
CA GLN A 419 -21.67 -11.41 133.53
C GLN A 419 -20.14 -11.41 133.52
N ARG A 420 -19.53 -11.40 132.34
CA ARG A 420 -18.08 -11.30 132.20
C ARG A 420 -17.56 -9.93 132.63
N VAL A 421 -18.21 -8.86 132.19
CA VAL A 421 -17.90 -7.48 132.59
C VAL A 421 -18.00 -7.37 134.11
N ASP A 422 -19.05 -7.91 134.73
CA ASP A 422 -19.21 -7.93 136.19
C ASP A 422 -18.13 -8.75 136.89
N ALA A 423 -17.81 -9.94 136.40
CA ALA A 423 -16.71 -10.75 136.93
C ALA A 423 -15.36 -10.04 136.78
N ALA A 424 -15.13 -9.35 135.67
CA ALA A 424 -13.92 -8.60 135.39
C ALA A 424 -13.81 -7.36 136.29
N VAL A 425 -14.88 -6.59 136.43
CA VAL A 425 -14.99 -5.46 137.36
C VAL A 425 -14.79 -5.92 138.80
N HIS A 426 -15.38 -7.04 139.22
CA HIS A 426 -15.17 -7.59 140.55
C HIS A 426 -13.70 -7.96 140.79
N ARG A 427 -13.07 -8.63 139.81
CA ARG A 427 -11.64 -8.99 139.88
C ARG A 427 -10.73 -7.76 139.89
N LEU A 428 -11.00 -6.76 139.05
CA LEU A 428 -10.24 -5.51 138.98
C LEU A 428 -10.44 -4.64 140.21
N GLY A 429 -11.66 -4.57 140.75
CA GLY A 429 -11.99 -3.86 141.98
C GLY A 429 -11.28 -4.40 143.21
N THR A 430 -10.79 -5.65 143.19
CA THR A 430 -9.94 -6.18 144.28
C THR A 430 -8.46 -5.75 144.16
N ARG A 431 -8.04 -5.14 143.05
CA ARG A 431 -6.61 -4.88 142.71
C ARG A 431 -6.19 -3.39 142.62
N PHE A 432 -6.98 -2.44 143.16
CA PHE A 432 -6.77 -0.98 143.05
C PHE A 432 -5.31 -0.45 143.13
N ARG A 433 -4.82 0.14 142.03
CA ARG A 433 -4.13 1.47 141.93
C ARG A 433 -4.24 2.05 140.48
N SER A 434 -5.03 3.13 140.33
CA SER A 434 -5.17 4.16 139.24
C SER A 434 -4.32 3.99 137.96
N PRO A 435 -4.87 4.02 136.72
CA PRO A 435 -5.96 4.86 136.19
C PRO A 435 -7.29 4.15 135.82
N ASP A 436 -7.39 2.84 136.06
CA ASP A 436 -8.60 2.06 135.76
C ASP A 436 -9.74 2.27 136.77
N ALA A 437 -9.49 2.99 137.86
CA ALA A 437 -10.45 3.15 138.97
C ALA A 437 -11.78 3.77 138.51
N GLU A 438 -11.73 4.79 137.66
CA GLU A 438 -12.93 5.47 137.15
C GLU A 438 -13.67 4.64 136.11
N ILE A 439 -12.95 3.83 135.33
CA ILE A 439 -13.55 2.87 134.38
C ILE A 439 -14.26 1.76 135.16
N ILE A 440 -13.62 1.24 136.22
CA ILE A 440 -14.20 0.24 137.13
C ILE A 440 -15.43 0.84 137.82
N GLU A 441 -15.36 2.08 138.32
CA GLU A 441 -16.49 2.76 138.96
C GLU A 441 -17.64 2.99 137.98
N GLY A 442 -17.35 3.47 136.77
CA GLY A 442 -18.33 3.64 135.69
C GLY A 442 -19.00 2.32 135.31
N ALA A 443 -18.22 1.26 135.09
CA ALA A 443 -18.75 -0.05 134.75
C ALA A 443 -19.56 -0.66 135.92
N THR A 444 -19.13 -0.44 137.16
CA THR A 444 -19.87 -0.85 138.36
C THR A 444 -21.21 -0.10 138.45
N ALA A 445 -21.21 1.21 138.21
CA ALA A 445 -22.42 2.04 138.21
C ALA A 445 -23.39 1.63 137.10
N MET A 446 -22.89 1.39 135.89
CA MET A 446 -23.69 0.85 134.78
C MET A 446 -24.31 -0.50 135.16
N LEU A 447 -23.54 -1.46 135.65
CA LEU A 447 -24.07 -2.77 136.07
C LEU A 447 -25.10 -2.64 137.20
N ALA A 448 -24.89 -1.72 138.15
CA ALA A 448 -25.84 -1.45 139.23
C ALA A 448 -27.15 -0.84 138.70
N ASP A 449 -27.08 0.11 137.76
CA ASP A 449 -28.25 0.69 137.09
C ASP A 449 -29.02 -0.37 136.28
N LEU A 450 -28.31 -1.22 135.55
CA LEU A 450 -28.94 -2.31 134.79
C LEU A 450 -29.60 -3.37 135.68
N ARG A 451 -29.00 -3.70 136.84
CA ARG A 451 -29.66 -4.56 137.86
C ARG A 451 -30.90 -3.90 138.44
N ALA A 452 -30.83 -2.59 138.75
CA ALA A 452 -31.97 -1.85 139.28
C ALA A 452 -33.14 -1.79 138.28
N LYS A 453 -32.83 -1.72 136.97
CA LYS A 453 -33.81 -1.76 135.87
C LYS A 453 -34.28 -3.17 135.49
N GLY A 454 -33.71 -4.22 136.10
CA GLY A 454 -34.07 -5.63 135.82
C GLY A 454 -33.58 -6.15 134.47
N VAL A 455 -32.55 -5.52 133.88
CA VAL A 455 -31.96 -5.86 132.57
C VAL A 455 -30.77 -6.81 132.73
N TYR A 456 -30.07 -6.72 133.85
CA TYR A 456 -28.91 -7.53 134.24
C TYR A 456 -29.19 -8.37 135.49
#